data_AF-A0A6N7CWQ5-F1
#
_entry.id   AF-A0A6N7CWQ5-F1
#
_cell.length_a   1.000
_cell.length_b   1.000
_cell.length_c   1.000
_cell.angle_alpha   90.00
_cell.angle_beta   90.00
_cell.angle_gamma   90.00
#
_symmetry.space_group_name_H-M   'P 1'
#
loop_
_entity.id
_entity.type
_entity.pdbx_description
1 polymer ?
#
loop_
_entity_poly.entity_id
_entity_poly.type
_entity_poly.pdbx_seq_one_letter_code
_entity_poly.pdbx_strand_id
1 'polypeptide(L)'
;MSEKRFNFAYVGDPPPGWTAHLKWSARILRLAGESIPDKELERELEREEQEQREMRAQRPPGRRVVPEFRKRPDAFLTTVDDDPVLHEPKLSIPFRTNNGLDLRFTRVKVYENGVGFDLVAREPDPDPTAGISFDTETINLGYRIRPDKAHKTRIRLVLAVSPTLGEHGYFGGAVLSNSFRQDDFPDDRNEPWLSGGGDSRGRVRDLGVIETRAHYFLSPVPTKSIVQVTVAYPEFGLKTTSIEFYAANLRPPRR
;
A
#
# COMPACT_ATOMS: atom_id res chain seq x y z
N MET A 1 11.67 32.13 3.99
CA MET A 1 10.85 32.08 2.75
C MET A 1 9.40 32.18 3.17
N SER A 2 8.67 33.20 2.70
CA SER A 2 7.30 33.47 3.14
C SER A 2 6.35 32.39 2.62
N GLU A 3 5.62 31.73 3.52
CA GLU A 3 4.48 30.89 3.17
C GLU A 3 3.40 31.75 2.49
N LYS A 4 3.29 31.67 1.17
CA LYS A 4 2.13 32.21 0.46
C LYS A 4 0.96 31.26 0.71
N ARG A 5 0.16 31.55 1.75
CA ARG A 5 -1.17 30.95 1.91
C ARG A 5 -2.06 31.43 0.78
N PHE A 6 -2.34 30.57 -0.18
CA PHE A 6 -3.44 30.77 -1.12
C PHE A 6 -4.73 30.31 -0.44
N ASN A 7 -5.45 31.26 0.17
CA ASN A 7 -6.82 31.02 0.63
C ASN A 7 -7.73 31.01 -0.61
N PHE A 8 -8.05 29.83 -1.14
CA PHE A 8 -9.15 29.69 -2.08
C PHE A 8 -10.45 29.56 -1.27
N ALA A 9 -11.06 30.70 -0.94
CA ALA A 9 -12.46 30.70 -0.53
C ALA A 9 -13.29 30.58 -1.82
N TYR A 10 -13.88 29.42 -2.06
CA TYR A 10 -14.92 29.29 -3.08
C TYR A 10 -16.15 30.07 -2.62
N VAL A 11 -16.70 30.90 -3.49
CA VAL A 11 -18.03 31.49 -3.29
C VAL A 11 -19.03 30.54 -3.93
N GLY A 12 -19.75 29.78 -3.10
CA GLY A 12 -20.69 28.73 -3.51
C GLY A 12 -20.16 27.32 -3.28
N ASP A 13 -20.99 26.31 -3.59
CA ASP A 13 -20.59 24.91 -3.45
C ASP A 13 -19.46 24.57 -4.44
N PRO A 14 -18.37 23.93 -4.00
CA PRO A 14 -17.30 23.52 -4.89
C PRO A 14 -17.81 22.54 -5.96
N PRO A 15 -17.24 22.56 -7.18
CA PRO A 15 -17.61 21.62 -8.23
C PRO A 15 -17.51 20.15 -7.76
N PRO A 16 -18.42 19.25 -8.18
CA PRO A 16 -18.40 17.85 -7.74
C PRO A 16 -17.05 17.13 -7.94
N GLY A 17 -16.34 17.45 -9.02
CA GLY A 17 -15.01 16.90 -9.30
C GLY A 17 -13.93 17.36 -8.31
N TRP A 18 -14.01 18.61 -7.84
CA TRP A 18 -13.11 19.14 -6.80
C TRP A 18 -13.39 18.46 -5.46
N THR A 19 -14.65 18.35 -5.07
CA THR A 19 -15.06 17.65 -3.84
C THR A 19 -14.63 16.18 -3.85
N ALA A 20 -14.79 15.50 -4.98
CA ALA A 20 -14.33 14.12 -5.14
C ALA A 20 -12.81 13.99 -5.01
N HIS A 21 -12.05 14.93 -5.60
CA HIS A 21 -10.60 15.00 -5.45
C HIS A 21 -10.17 15.25 -4.00
N LEU A 22 -10.78 16.22 -3.31
CA LEU A 22 -10.49 16.52 -1.91
C LEU A 22 -10.73 15.30 -1.02
N LYS A 23 -11.88 14.64 -1.17
CA LYS A 23 -12.22 13.43 -0.41
C LYS A 23 -11.25 12.28 -0.68
N TRP A 24 -10.86 12.08 -1.94
CA TRP A 24 -9.86 11.09 -2.31
C TRP A 24 -8.50 11.40 -1.66
N SER A 25 -8.02 12.64 -1.76
CA SER A 25 -6.76 13.09 -1.17
C SER A 25 -6.76 12.97 0.35
N ALA A 26 -7.86 13.32 1.01
CA ALA A 26 -8.00 13.16 2.46
C ALA A 26 -7.96 11.69 2.91
N ARG A 27 -8.53 10.76 2.13
CA ARG A 27 -8.40 9.31 2.40
C ARG A 27 -6.94 8.86 2.35
N ILE A 28 -6.17 9.32 1.37
CA ILE A 28 -4.73 9.02 1.27
C ILE A 28 -3.98 9.57 2.49
N LEU A 29 -4.19 10.84 2.84
CA LEU A 29 -3.55 11.47 4.01
C LEU A 29 -3.86 10.73 5.31
N ARG A 30 -5.14 10.39 5.55
CA ARG A 30 -5.56 9.62 6.72
C ARG A 30 -4.83 8.28 6.81
N LEU A 31 -4.82 7.52 5.73
CA LEU A 31 -4.17 6.20 5.68
C LEU A 31 -2.64 6.30 5.78
N ALA A 32 -2.06 7.41 5.33
CA ALA A 32 -0.65 7.74 5.52
C ALA A 32 -0.32 8.24 6.94
N GLY A 33 -1.32 8.46 7.79
CA GLY A 33 -1.14 9.00 9.15
C GLY A 33 -0.81 10.49 9.17
N GLU A 34 -1.09 11.20 8.08
CA GLU A 34 -0.89 12.64 7.94
C GLU A 34 -2.14 13.41 8.38
N SER A 35 -1.97 14.64 8.83
CA SER A 35 -3.09 15.51 9.21
C SER A 35 -3.93 15.88 7.99
N ILE A 36 -5.25 15.71 8.08
CA ILE A 36 -6.18 16.26 7.08
C ILE A 36 -6.37 17.76 7.38
N PRO A 37 -6.09 18.68 6.44
CA PRO A 37 -6.25 20.12 6.67
C PRO A 37 -7.69 20.55 6.93
N ASP A 38 -8.65 19.92 6.24
CA ASP A 38 -10.08 20.19 6.35
C ASP A 38 -10.72 19.35 7.46
N LYS A 39 -11.19 20.02 8.52
CA LYS A 39 -11.79 19.38 9.70
C LYS A 39 -13.19 18.85 9.47
N GLU A 40 -13.93 19.39 8.52
CA GLU A 40 -15.24 18.84 8.16
C GLU A 40 -15.07 17.52 7.42
N LEU A 41 -14.12 17.49 6.47
CA LEU A 41 -13.77 16.29 5.73
C LEU A 41 -13.15 15.20 6.61
N GLU A 42 -12.32 15.59 7.60
CA GLU A 42 -11.80 14.65 8.60
C GLU A 42 -12.92 13.95 9.38
N ARG A 43 -13.90 14.71 9.88
CA ARG A 43 -15.07 14.19 10.60
C ARG A 43 -15.96 13.32 9.71
N GLU A 44 -16.12 13.70 8.45
CA GLU A 44 -16.87 12.87 7.49
C GLU A 44 -16.23 11.49 7.33
N LEU A 45 -14.91 11.44 7.12
CA LEU A 45 -14.18 10.18 7.01
C LEU A 45 -14.17 9.37 8.33
N GLU A 46 -14.19 10.03 9.49
CA GLU A 46 -14.37 9.35 10.78
C GLU A 46 -15.71 8.65 10.90
N ARG A 47 -16.80 9.30 10.45
CA ARG A 47 -18.13 8.68 10.43
C ARG A 47 -18.17 7.49 9.48
N GLU A 48 -17.65 7.62 8.26
CA GLU A 48 -17.58 6.50 7.31
C GLU A 48 -16.80 5.31 7.89
N GLU A 49 -15.67 5.57 8.54
CA GLU A 49 -14.88 4.50 9.15
C GLU A 49 -15.61 3.84 10.32
N GLN A 50 -16.31 4.62 11.13
CA GLN A 50 -17.10 4.11 12.25
C GLN A 50 -18.24 3.22 11.77
N GLU A 51 -18.99 3.66 10.75
CA GLU A 51 -20.03 2.86 10.10
C GLU A 51 -19.46 1.54 9.56
N GLN A 52 -18.31 1.59 8.88
CA GLN A 52 -17.63 0.38 8.39
C GLN A 52 -17.17 -0.53 9.54
N ARG A 53 -16.71 0.02 10.67
CA ARG A 53 -16.32 -0.76 11.85
C ARG A 53 -17.55 -1.45 12.47
N GLU A 54 -18.67 -0.76 12.56
CA GLU A 54 -19.92 -1.31 13.08
C GLU A 54 -20.48 -2.40 12.17
N MET A 55 -20.52 -2.18 10.85
CA MET A 55 -20.88 -3.23 9.88
C MET A 55 -19.98 -4.46 10.01
N ARG A 56 -18.66 -4.26 10.23
CA ARG A 56 -17.71 -5.36 10.46
C ARG A 56 -17.93 -6.06 11.79
N ALA A 57 -18.30 -5.33 12.84
CA ALA A 57 -18.58 -5.88 14.16
C ALA A 57 -19.86 -6.73 14.19
N GLN A 58 -20.83 -6.44 13.32
CA GLN A 58 -22.05 -7.23 13.16
C GLN A 58 -21.85 -8.56 12.41
N ARG A 59 -20.67 -8.80 11.84
CA ARG A 59 -20.40 -10.05 11.10
C ARG A 59 -20.34 -11.25 12.07
N PRO A 60 -20.79 -12.44 11.65
CA PRO A 60 -20.76 -13.63 12.49
C PRO A 60 -19.36 -13.92 13.04
N PRO A 61 -19.24 -14.35 14.31
CA PRO A 61 -17.96 -14.72 14.89
C PRO A 61 -17.39 -15.96 14.18
N GLY A 62 -16.22 -15.81 13.57
CA GLY A 62 -15.53 -16.89 12.88
C GLY A 62 -14.45 -16.35 11.92
N ARG A 63 -13.40 -17.14 11.70
CA ARG A 63 -12.35 -16.79 10.73
C ARG A 63 -12.92 -17.02 9.32
N ARG A 64 -13.23 -15.95 8.59
CA ARG A 64 -13.68 -16.06 7.19
C ARG A 64 -12.59 -16.77 6.38
N VAL A 65 -12.98 -17.81 5.65
CA VAL A 65 -12.07 -18.52 4.74
C VAL A 65 -11.96 -17.69 3.46
N VAL A 66 -10.74 -17.29 3.09
CA VAL A 66 -10.49 -16.53 1.86
C VAL A 66 -10.94 -17.40 0.67
N PRO A 67 -11.84 -16.90 -0.20
CA PRO A 67 -12.27 -17.64 -1.37
C PRO A 67 -11.11 -17.92 -2.33
N GLU A 68 -11.14 -19.05 -3.03
CA GLU A 68 -10.06 -19.47 -3.93
C GLU A 68 -9.71 -18.41 -4.98
N PHE A 69 -10.72 -17.71 -5.50
CA PHE A 69 -10.52 -16.63 -6.48
C PHE A 69 -9.81 -15.37 -5.92
N ARG A 70 -9.59 -15.28 -4.60
CA ARG A 70 -8.79 -14.24 -3.93
C ARG A 70 -7.53 -14.77 -3.28
N LYS A 71 -7.46 -16.09 -3.09
CA LYS A 71 -6.41 -16.74 -2.32
C LYS A 71 -5.09 -16.55 -3.06
N ARG A 72 -4.14 -15.89 -2.41
CA ARG A 72 -2.79 -15.81 -2.99
C ARG A 72 -2.25 -17.23 -3.23
N PRO A 73 -1.53 -17.47 -4.34
CA PRO A 73 -0.84 -18.72 -4.59
C PRO A 73 0.08 -19.12 -3.43
N ASP A 74 0.27 -20.40 -3.15
CA ASP A 74 1.15 -20.84 -2.05
C ASP A 74 2.63 -20.58 -2.40
N ALA A 75 2.96 -20.68 -3.69
CA ALA A 75 4.24 -20.28 -4.28
C ALA A 75 4.55 -18.78 -4.15
N PHE A 76 3.57 -17.95 -3.74
CA PHE A 76 3.80 -16.52 -3.53
C PHE A 76 4.76 -16.24 -2.35
N LEU A 77 4.85 -17.14 -1.37
CA LEU A 77 5.71 -16.99 -0.20
C LEU A 77 6.97 -17.87 -0.25
N THR A 78 7.06 -18.77 -1.22
CA THR A 78 8.17 -19.72 -1.37
C THR A 78 8.89 -19.47 -2.69
N THR A 79 10.13 -19.96 -2.80
CA THR A 79 10.89 -19.90 -4.07
C THR A 79 10.59 -21.11 -4.97
N VAL A 80 9.56 -21.89 -4.65
CA VAL A 80 9.17 -23.11 -5.38
C VAL A 80 7.88 -22.79 -6.12
N ASP A 81 8.00 -22.55 -7.42
CA ASP A 81 6.91 -22.12 -8.30
C ASP A 81 6.02 -23.32 -8.70
N ASP A 82 5.16 -23.79 -7.78
CA ASP A 82 4.14 -24.80 -8.11
C ASP A 82 2.89 -24.17 -8.78
N ASP A 83 2.64 -22.87 -8.56
CA ASP A 83 1.54 -22.13 -9.20
C ASP A 83 2.03 -21.37 -10.45
N PRO A 84 1.32 -21.45 -11.60
CA PRO A 84 1.80 -20.88 -12.85
C PRO A 84 1.76 -19.35 -12.82
N VAL A 85 2.92 -18.73 -12.69
CA VAL A 85 3.09 -17.29 -12.91
C VAL A 85 2.79 -16.98 -14.38
N LEU A 86 1.78 -16.15 -14.63
CA LEU A 86 1.36 -15.79 -15.99
C LEU A 86 2.30 -14.77 -16.63
N HIS A 87 2.82 -13.85 -15.81
CA HIS A 87 3.69 -12.78 -16.27
C HIS A 87 4.54 -12.21 -15.12
N GLU A 88 5.83 -11.98 -15.37
CA GLU A 88 6.75 -11.32 -14.44
C GLU A 88 7.28 -10.04 -15.07
N PRO A 89 6.59 -8.91 -14.89
CA PRO A 89 7.09 -7.65 -15.41
C PRO A 89 8.34 -7.25 -14.62
N LYS A 90 9.38 -6.83 -15.33
CA LYS A 90 10.66 -6.37 -14.74
C LYS A 90 10.51 -4.97 -14.13
N LEU A 91 9.57 -4.81 -13.20
CA LEU A 91 9.34 -3.58 -12.45
C LEU A 91 10.25 -3.58 -11.22
N SER A 92 11.11 -2.57 -11.13
CA SER A 92 11.87 -2.22 -9.93
C SER A 92 11.89 -0.71 -9.84
N ILE A 93 10.90 -0.15 -9.15
CA ILE A 93 10.63 1.29 -9.13
C ILE A 93 11.05 1.84 -7.77
N PRO A 94 12.06 2.73 -7.69
CA PRO A 94 12.47 3.34 -6.44
C PRO A 94 11.49 4.43 -6.00
N PHE A 95 11.25 4.49 -4.69
CA PHE A 95 10.58 5.62 -4.06
C PHE A 95 11.58 6.76 -3.84
N ARG A 96 11.13 8.00 -3.99
CA ARG A 96 11.96 9.17 -3.68
C ARG A 96 11.90 9.45 -2.19
N THR A 97 12.93 9.02 -1.46
CA THR A 97 13.04 9.18 -0.01
C THR A 97 13.87 10.43 0.34
N ASN A 98 13.52 11.11 1.43
CA ASN A 98 14.23 12.31 1.90
C ASN A 98 15.46 11.99 2.78
N ASN A 99 15.61 10.74 3.21
CA ASN A 99 16.67 10.27 4.11
C ASN A 99 17.67 9.34 3.41
N GLY A 100 17.59 9.19 2.09
CA GLY A 100 18.50 8.33 1.31
C GLY A 100 18.23 6.83 1.44
N LEU A 101 17.13 6.42 2.11
CA LEU A 101 16.72 5.03 2.19
C LEU A 101 16.41 4.47 0.79
N ASP A 102 17.05 3.36 0.41
CA ASP A 102 16.75 2.65 -0.84
C ASP A 102 15.48 1.80 -0.66
N LEU A 103 14.33 2.43 -0.83
CA LEU A 103 13.01 1.81 -0.80
C LEU A 103 12.48 1.60 -2.22
N ARG A 104 12.03 0.39 -2.55
CA ARG A 104 11.57 0.01 -3.89
C ARG A 104 10.30 -0.81 -3.89
N PHE A 105 9.48 -0.62 -4.92
CA PHE A 105 8.46 -1.55 -5.35
C PHE A 105 9.05 -2.47 -6.42
N THR A 106 9.03 -3.78 -6.20
CA THR A 106 9.77 -4.72 -7.07
C THR A 106 9.21 -6.14 -7.00
N ARG A 107 9.81 -7.07 -7.77
CA ARG A 107 9.53 -8.52 -7.73
C ARG A 107 8.05 -8.82 -8.01
N VAL A 108 7.52 -8.18 -9.04
CA VAL A 108 6.11 -8.30 -9.42
C VAL A 108 5.88 -9.64 -10.12
N LYS A 109 4.92 -10.40 -9.63
CA LYS A 109 4.44 -11.65 -10.23
C LYS A 109 2.93 -11.55 -10.47
N VAL A 110 2.50 -11.82 -11.70
CA VAL A 110 1.09 -11.80 -12.09
C VAL A 110 0.56 -13.22 -12.17
N TYR A 111 -0.55 -13.44 -11.49
CA TYR A 111 -1.28 -14.69 -11.45
C TYR A 111 -2.68 -14.47 -12.03
N GLU A 112 -3.43 -15.55 -12.27
CA GLU A 112 -4.79 -15.45 -12.80
C GLU A 112 -5.70 -14.63 -11.88
N ASN A 113 -5.54 -14.78 -10.57
CA ASN A 113 -6.43 -14.21 -9.55
C ASN A 113 -5.89 -12.93 -8.87
N GLY A 114 -4.69 -12.48 -9.22
CA GLY A 114 -4.11 -11.28 -8.62
C GLY A 114 -2.65 -11.03 -8.96
N VAL A 115 -2.07 -10.02 -8.31
CA VAL A 115 -0.70 -9.57 -8.51
C VAL A 115 0.03 -9.59 -7.18
N GLY A 116 1.09 -10.37 -7.13
CA GLY A 116 2.07 -10.37 -6.07
C GLY A 116 3.16 -9.33 -6.30
N PHE A 117 3.60 -8.64 -5.26
CA PHE A 117 4.72 -7.69 -5.33
C PHE A 117 5.38 -7.51 -3.97
N ASP A 118 6.61 -6.99 -3.99
CA ASP A 118 7.39 -6.75 -2.80
C ASP A 118 7.66 -5.25 -2.62
N LEU A 119 7.56 -4.80 -1.36
CA LEU A 119 8.27 -3.62 -0.90
C LEU A 119 9.60 -4.06 -0.32
N VAL A 120 10.68 -3.44 -0.79
CA VAL A 120 12.05 -3.76 -0.40
C VAL A 120 12.74 -2.49 0.07
N ALA A 121 13.28 -2.52 1.29
CA ALA A 121 14.15 -1.49 1.84
C ALA A 121 15.55 -2.07 1.99
N ARG A 122 16.57 -1.35 1.53
CA ARG A 122 17.97 -1.72 1.68
C ARG A 122 18.73 -0.67 2.46
N GLU A 123 19.54 -1.13 3.39
CA GLU A 123 20.45 -0.31 4.17
C GLU A 123 21.85 -0.94 4.14
N PRO A 124 22.92 -0.12 4.19
CA PRO A 124 24.28 -0.66 4.29
C PRO A 124 24.40 -1.62 5.46
N ASP A 125 25.11 -2.74 5.28
CA ASP A 125 25.41 -3.67 6.38
C ASP A 125 26.58 -3.09 7.20
N PRO A 126 26.35 -2.59 8.43
CA PRO A 126 27.40 -1.93 9.20
C PRO A 126 28.47 -2.92 9.70
N ASP A 127 28.09 -4.20 9.88
CA ASP A 127 28.99 -5.27 10.29
C ASP A 127 28.50 -6.62 9.71
N PRO A 128 29.12 -7.08 8.61
CA PRO A 128 28.79 -8.36 7.97
C PRO A 128 29.06 -9.60 8.84
N THR A 129 29.79 -9.45 9.95
CA THR A 129 30.17 -10.54 10.85
C THR A 129 29.24 -10.66 12.06
N ALA A 130 28.52 -9.60 12.41
CA ALA A 130 27.55 -9.59 13.52
C ALA A 130 26.24 -10.34 13.19
N GLY A 131 25.38 -10.55 14.18
CA GLY A 131 23.98 -10.92 13.93
C GLY A 131 23.20 -9.76 13.29
N ILE A 132 22.08 -10.04 12.61
CA ILE A 132 21.16 -8.98 12.14
C ILE A 132 20.25 -8.60 13.31
N SER A 133 20.21 -7.32 13.70
CA SER A 133 19.27 -6.83 14.73
C SER A 133 17.82 -6.83 14.23
N PHE A 134 16.91 -7.09 15.17
CA PHE A 134 15.44 -7.05 15.02
C PHE A 134 14.80 -6.22 16.15
N ASP A 135 15.45 -5.13 16.52
CA ASP A 135 14.97 -4.21 17.57
C ASP A 135 13.80 -3.32 17.08
N THR A 136 13.35 -2.44 17.97
CA THR A 136 12.24 -1.51 17.68
C THR A 136 12.59 -0.42 16.68
N GLU A 137 13.89 -0.15 16.48
CA GLU A 137 14.40 0.85 15.52
C GLU A 137 14.62 0.23 14.14
N THR A 138 14.41 -1.07 13.99
CA THR A 138 14.53 -1.77 12.73
C THR A 138 13.34 -1.44 11.81
N ILE A 139 13.64 -1.17 10.54
CA ILE A 139 12.61 -0.97 9.51
C ILE A 139 11.69 -2.20 9.48
N ASN A 140 10.38 -1.97 9.56
CA ASN A 140 9.36 -2.99 9.45
C ASN A 140 8.43 -2.66 8.29
N LEU A 141 8.53 -3.47 7.23
CA LEU A 141 7.69 -3.33 6.04
C LEU A 141 6.42 -4.18 6.11
N GLY A 142 6.19 -4.89 7.21
CA GLY A 142 5.10 -5.84 7.37
C GLY A 142 3.71 -5.22 7.28
N TYR A 143 2.73 -6.07 6.97
CA TYR A 143 1.40 -5.64 6.58
C TYR A 143 0.46 -5.25 7.73
N ARG A 144 0.73 -5.66 8.98
CA ARG A 144 -0.18 -5.38 10.10
C ARG A 144 0.14 -4.02 10.69
N ILE A 145 -0.84 -3.12 10.81
CA ILE A 145 -0.71 -1.90 11.64
C ILE A 145 -1.27 -2.20 13.03
N ARG A 146 -0.43 -2.16 14.08
CA ARG A 146 -0.83 -2.37 15.50
C ARG A 146 -0.58 -1.10 16.31
N PRO A 147 -1.58 -0.21 16.48
CA PRO A 147 -1.40 1.06 17.17
C PRO A 147 -1.06 0.92 18.66
N ASP A 148 -1.41 -0.21 19.27
CA ASP A 148 -1.33 -0.53 20.69
C ASP A 148 0.01 -1.11 21.14
N LYS A 149 0.86 -1.57 20.20
CA LYS A 149 2.19 -2.12 20.50
C LYS A 149 3.27 -1.09 20.24
N ALA A 150 4.28 -1.05 21.11
CA ALA A 150 5.44 -0.15 21.05
C ALA A 150 6.20 -0.12 19.71
N HIS A 151 5.92 -1.04 18.79
CA HIS A 151 6.33 -0.99 17.38
C HIS A 151 5.49 0.04 16.60
N LYS A 152 5.71 1.32 16.93
CA LYS A 152 5.25 2.50 16.16
C LYS A 152 5.91 2.54 14.78
N THR A 153 6.97 1.78 14.60
CA THR A 153 7.80 1.69 13.42
C THR A 153 7.18 0.80 12.33
N ARG A 154 6.05 1.17 11.70
CA ARG A 154 5.54 0.43 10.51
C ARG A 154 5.28 1.29 9.29
N ILE A 155 5.63 0.76 8.10
CA ILE A 155 5.27 1.39 6.83
C ILE A 155 3.74 1.39 6.65
N ARG A 156 3.20 2.53 6.26
CA ARG A 156 1.82 2.65 5.78
C ARG A 156 1.87 2.54 4.26
N LEU A 157 1.39 1.43 3.74
CA LEU A 157 1.23 1.20 2.31
C LEU A 157 -0.20 1.57 1.95
N VAL A 158 -0.35 2.50 1.02
CA VAL A 158 -1.63 2.91 0.45
C VAL A 158 -1.59 2.64 -1.05
N LEU A 159 -2.61 1.96 -1.57
CA LEU A 159 -2.70 1.57 -2.96
C LEU A 159 -3.98 2.13 -3.56
N ALA A 160 -3.87 3.08 -4.48
CA ALA A 160 -5.00 3.54 -5.27
C ALA A 160 -5.07 2.76 -6.58
N VAL A 161 -6.18 2.05 -6.79
CA VAL A 161 -6.42 1.18 -7.93
C VAL A 161 -7.44 1.81 -8.86
N SER A 162 -7.02 2.04 -10.11
CA SER A 162 -7.85 2.68 -11.14
C SER A 162 -8.41 4.06 -10.74
N PRO A 163 -7.61 4.98 -10.16
CA PRO A 163 -8.07 6.35 -9.99
C PRO A 163 -8.29 7.00 -11.37
N THR A 164 -9.19 7.98 -11.39
CA THR A 164 -9.47 8.82 -12.55
C THR A 164 -8.69 10.12 -12.40
N LEU A 165 -7.95 10.51 -13.43
CA LEU A 165 -7.31 11.83 -13.48
C LEU A 165 -8.34 12.87 -13.93
N GLY A 166 -8.72 13.77 -13.03
CA GLY A 166 -9.55 14.94 -13.33
C GLY A 166 -8.74 16.21 -13.49
N GLU A 167 -9.43 17.31 -13.78
CA GLU A 167 -8.86 18.66 -13.86
C GLU A 167 -8.07 19.05 -12.60
N HIS A 168 -8.48 18.53 -11.44
CA HIS A 168 -7.94 18.91 -10.14
C HIS A 168 -7.01 17.85 -9.54
N GLY A 169 -6.72 16.78 -10.28
CA GLY A 169 -5.93 15.64 -9.80
C GLY A 169 -6.74 14.34 -9.74
N TYR A 170 -6.19 13.35 -9.05
CA TYR A 170 -6.80 12.03 -8.98
C TYR A 170 -8.03 12.01 -8.07
N PHE A 171 -9.05 11.26 -8.50
CA PHE A 171 -10.24 10.97 -7.70
C PHE A 171 -10.86 9.62 -8.10
N GLY A 172 -11.73 9.10 -7.23
CA GLY A 172 -12.36 7.80 -7.46
C GLY A 172 -11.39 6.61 -7.35
N GLY A 173 -11.82 5.46 -7.89
CA GLY A 173 -11.10 4.19 -7.72
C GLY A 173 -11.16 3.64 -6.30
N ALA A 174 -10.54 2.47 -6.09
CA ALA A 174 -10.42 1.88 -4.77
C ALA A 174 -9.13 2.37 -4.09
N VAL A 175 -9.23 2.82 -2.84
CA VAL A 175 -8.06 3.16 -2.01
C VAL A 175 -7.93 2.10 -0.94
N LEU A 176 -6.87 1.29 -1.05
CA LEU A 176 -6.57 0.17 -0.17
C LEU A 176 -5.39 0.53 0.74
N SER A 177 -5.29 -0.13 1.88
CA SER A 177 -4.07 -0.06 2.70
C SER A 177 -3.72 -1.40 3.31
N ASN A 178 -2.49 -1.53 3.79
CA ASN A 178 -2.08 -2.68 4.58
C ASN A 178 -2.90 -2.73 5.89
N SER A 179 -3.86 -3.65 5.96
CA SER A 179 -4.81 -3.76 7.07
C SER A 179 -4.33 -4.73 8.17
N PHE A 180 -4.86 -4.53 9.38
CA PHE A 180 -4.63 -5.43 10.53
C PHE A 180 -5.26 -6.83 10.34
N ARG A 181 -6.20 -7.00 9.41
CA ARG A 181 -7.10 -8.17 9.30
C ARG A 181 -7.06 -8.81 7.91
N GLN A 182 -6.39 -9.96 7.81
CA GLN A 182 -6.33 -10.77 6.58
C GLN A 182 -7.67 -11.41 6.18
N ASP A 183 -8.68 -11.36 7.06
CA ASP A 183 -10.03 -11.89 6.87
C ASP A 183 -11.05 -10.82 6.46
N ASP A 184 -10.63 -9.56 6.27
CA ASP A 184 -11.48 -8.45 5.83
C ASP A 184 -11.50 -8.30 4.29
N PHE A 185 -11.65 -9.42 3.57
CA PHE A 185 -11.81 -9.40 2.12
C PHE A 185 -13.24 -9.02 1.71
N PRO A 186 -13.46 -8.29 0.60
CA PRO A 186 -14.79 -7.98 0.12
C PRO A 186 -15.48 -9.19 -0.53
N ASP A 187 -16.80 -9.25 -0.44
CA ASP A 187 -17.62 -10.35 -0.99
C ASP A 187 -17.76 -10.26 -2.53
N ASP A 188 -17.83 -9.05 -3.10
CA ASP A 188 -17.85 -8.85 -4.56
C ASP A 188 -16.49 -9.24 -5.15
N ARG A 189 -16.46 -10.17 -6.12
CA ARG A 189 -15.25 -10.64 -6.82
C ARG A 189 -14.46 -9.54 -7.51
N ASN A 190 -15.11 -8.48 -7.97
CA ASN A 190 -14.47 -7.40 -8.72
C ASN A 190 -13.90 -6.31 -7.81
N GLU A 191 -14.27 -6.29 -6.53
CA GLU A 191 -13.79 -5.29 -5.59
C GLU A 191 -12.31 -5.56 -5.25
N PRO A 192 -11.41 -4.56 -5.42
CA PRO A 192 -10.00 -4.71 -5.10
C PRO A 192 -9.75 -5.00 -3.62
N TRP A 193 -8.82 -5.89 -3.34
CA TRP A 193 -8.40 -6.25 -1.99
C TRP A 193 -6.89 -6.43 -1.93
N LEU A 194 -6.26 -5.77 -0.96
CA LEU A 194 -4.84 -5.88 -0.71
C LEU A 194 -4.62 -6.80 0.49
N SER A 195 -4.12 -7.99 0.22
CA SER A 195 -3.75 -8.95 1.25
C SER A 195 -2.26 -8.82 1.58
N GLY A 196 -1.96 -8.77 2.87
CA GLY A 196 -0.58 -8.77 3.37
C GLY A 196 0.00 -10.16 3.48
N GLY A 197 1.22 -10.35 2.96
CA GLY A 197 2.01 -11.58 3.00
C GLY A 197 2.93 -11.66 4.22
N GLY A 198 4.05 -12.38 4.09
CA GLY A 198 5.11 -12.39 5.09
C GLY A 198 6.04 -11.18 4.95
N ASP A 199 6.88 -10.98 5.96
CA ASP A 199 8.02 -10.09 5.93
C ASP A 199 9.30 -10.89 6.26
N SER A 200 10.42 -10.44 5.71
CA SER A 200 11.73 -11.04 5.97
C SER A 200 12.80 -9.96 6.02
N ARG A 201 13.87 -10.25 6.76
CA ARG A 201 15.07 -9.40 6.83
C ARG A 201 16.29 -10.30 6.73
N GLY A 202 17.21 -9.96 5.84
CA GLY A 202 18.37 -10.79 5.57
C GLY A 202 19.51 -10.03 4.92
N ARG A 203 20.72 -10.60 5.00
CA ARG A 203 21.88 -10.07 4.29
C ARG A 203 21.85 -10.43 2.83
N VAL A 204 22.16 -9.46 1.99
CA VAL A 204 22.42 -9.63 0.57
C VAL A 204 23.90 -9.37 0.36
N ARG A 205 24.72 -10.43 0.53
CA ARG A 205 26.19 -10.33 0.68
C ARG A 205 26.87 -9.73 -0.54
N ASP A 206 26.38 -10.05 -1.73
CA ASP A 206 26.84 -9.52 -3.02
C ASP A 206 26.64 -8.01 -3.14
N LEU A 207 25.67 -7.45 -2.42
CA LEU A 207 25.39 -6.01 -2.40
C LEU A 207 25.94 -5.32 -1.15
N GLY A 208 26.42 -6.06 -0.15
CA GLY A 208 26.89 -5.48 1.12
C GLY A 208 25.79 -4.75 1.91
N VAL A 209 24.53 -5.20 1.78
CA VAL A 209 23.36 -4.56 2.41
C VAL A 209 22.56 -5.55 3.24
N ILE A 210 21.81 -5.00 4.19
CA ILE A 210 20.67 -5.69 4.82
C ILE A 210 19.41 -5.32 4.03
N GLU A 211 18.70 -6.33 3.57
CA GLU A 211 17.43 -6.20 2.85
C GLU A 211 16.28 -6.54 3.81
N THR A 212 15.38 -5.58 4.02
CA THR A 212 14.05 -5.82 4.60
C THR A 212 13.04 -5.89 3.49
N ARG A 213 12.18 -6.90 3.54
CA ARG A 213 11.19 -7.19 2.50
C ARG A 213 9.84 -7.45 3.12
N ALA A 214 8.78 -6.98 2.47
CA ALA A 214 7.43 -7.43 2.73
C ALA A 214 6.66 -7.73 1.45
N HIS A 215 5.92 -8.82 1.50
CA HIS A 215 5.16 -9.37 0.39
C HIS A 215 3.71 -8.89 0.46
N TYR A 216 3.16 -8.49 -0.68
CA TYR A 216 1.77 -8.04 -0.81
C TYR A 216 1.11 -8.68 -2.03
N PHE A 217 -0.18 -9.00 -1.90
CA PHE A 217 -0.95 -9.59 -2.98
C PHE A 217 -2.27 -8.86 -3.18
N LEU A 218 -2.43 -8.29 -4.37
CA LEU A 218 -3.59 -7.53 -4.80
C LEU A 218 -4.51 -8.39 -5.65
N SER A 219 -5.78 -8.51 -5.25
CA SER A 219 -6.78 -9.30 -5.98
C SER A 219 -8.07 -8.49 -6.21
N PRO A 220 -8.65 -8.49 -7.43
CA PRO A 220 -8.13 -9.12 -8.65
C PRO A 220 -6.97 -8.33 -9.29
N VAL A 221 -6.42 -8.83 -10.39
CA VAL A 221 -5.44 -8.09 -11.21
C VAL A 221 -6.06 -6.77 -11.68
N PRO A 222 -5.45 -5.61 -11.41
CA PRO A 222 -5.93 -4.34 -11.96
C PRO A 222 -5.88 -4.37 -13.48
N THR A 223 -7.02 -4.11 -14.11
CA THR A 223 -7.12 -4.15 -15.58
C THR A 223 -7.18 -2.77 -16.23
N LYS A 224 -7.42 -1.69 -15.46
CA LYS A 224 -7.66 -0.35 -16.02
C LYS A 224 -6.74 0.71 -15.41
N SER A 225 -6.44 1.73 -16.22
CA SER A 225 -5.81 2.99 -15.80
C SER A 225 -4.46 2.80 -15.09
N ILE A 226 -4.29 3.44 -13.94
CA ILE A 226 -3.08 3.60 -13.17
C ILE A 226 -3.22 2.84 -11.86
N VAL A 227 -2.09 2.33 -11.37
CA VAL A 227 -1.92 1.91 -9.98
C VAL A 227 -0.96 2.91 -9.34
N GLN A 228 -1.43 3.59 -8.29
CA GLN A 228 -0.59 4.46 -7.50
C GLN A 228 -0.25 3.76 -6.18
N VAL A 229 1.04 3.64 -5.91
CA VAL A 229 1.56 3.06 -4.68
C VAL A 229 2.14 4.19 -3.85
N THR A 230 1.57 4.42 -2.69
CA THR A 230 2.00 5.46 -1.75
C THR A 230 2.52 4.79 -0.50
N VAL A 231 3.68 5.24 -0.03
CA VAL A 231 4.29 4.79 1.21
C VAL A 231 4.51 5.98 2.14
N ALA A 232 4.20 5.79 3.41
CA ALA A 232 4.50 6.75 4.46
C ALA A 232 5.12 6.03 5.64
N TYR A 233 6.19 6.63 6.20
CA TYR A 233 6.84 6.08 7.38
C TYR A 233 7.27 7.21 8.33
N PRO A 234 6.29 7.96 8.86
CA PRO A 234 6.55 9.18 9.64
C PRO A 234 7.43 8.92 10.87
N GLU A 235 7.36 7.71 11.44
CA GLU A 235 8.18 7.31 12.59
C GLU A 235 9.68 7.19 12.28
N PHE A 236 10.06 7.10 11.00
CA PHE A 236 11.45 7.15 10.52
C PHE A 236 11.78 8.46 9.79
N GLY A 237 10.92 9.46 9.94
CA GLY A 237 11.07 10.73 9.23
C GLY A 237 10.93 10.62 7.72
N LEU A 238 10.37 9.52 7.20
CA LEU A 238 10.06 9.38 5.78
C LEU A 238 8.75 10.11 5.48
N LYS A 239 8.85 11.19 4.71
CA LYS A 239 7.67 11.88 4.18
C LYS A 239 6.90 10.96 3.23
N THR A 240 5.58 11.14 3.15
CA THR A 240 4.76 10.44 2.16
C THR A 240 5.37 10.59 0.76
N THR A 241 5.58 9.47 0.09
CA THR A 241 6.08 9.44 -1.29
C THR A 241 5.30 8.40 -2.08
N SER A 242 5.15 8.65 -3.38
CA SER A 242 4.36 7.80 -4.26
C SER A 242 5.13 7.45 -5.52
N ILE A 243 4.78 6.30 -6.08
CA ILE A 243 5.10 5.90 -7.45
C ILE A 243 3.80 5.61 -8.17
N GLU A 244 3.83 5.69 -9.49
CA GLU A 244 2.70 5.32 -10.34
C GLU A 244 3.18 4.45 -11.50
N PHE A 245 2.33 3.50 -11.90
CA PHE A 245 2.54 2.71 -13.09
C PHE A 245 1.21 2.33 -13.73
N TYR A 246 1.20 2.11 -15.05
CA TYR A 246 0.00 1.71 -15.76
C TYR A 246 -0.34 0.25 -15.47
N ALA A 247 -1.62 -0.04 -15.26
CA ALA A 247 -2.12 -1.41 -15.11
C ALA A 247 -1.82 -2.30 -16.34
N ALA A 248 -1.58 -1.68 -17.51
CA ALA A 248 -1.12 -2.37 -18.71
C ALA A 248 0.21 -3.11 -18.51
N ASN A 249 1.09 -2.64 -17.61
CA ASN A 249 2.36 -3.30 -17.27
C ASN A 249 2.16 -4.64 -16.55
N LEU A 250 0.95 -4.94 -16.07
CA LEU A 250 0.61 -6.19 -15.40
C LEU A 250 -0.02 -7.21 -16.36
N ARG A 251 -0.18 -6.86 -17.64
CA ARG A 251 -0.78 -7.76 -18.63
C ARG A 251 0.33 -8.61 -19.27
N PRO A 252 0.09 -9.91 -19.52
CA PRO A 252 0.97 -10.68 -20.37
C PRO A 252 1.09 -10.02 -21.75
N PRO A 253 2.28 -10.06 -22.39
CA PRO A 253 2.43 -9.59 -23.76
C PRO A 253 1.45 -10.37 -24.66
N ARG A 254 0.69 -9.66 -25.51
CA ARG A 254 -0.17 -10.29 -26.51
C ARG A 254 0.72 -11.15 -27.42
N ARG A 255 0.42 -12.45 -27.50
CA ARG A 255 1.02 -13.35 -28.48
C ARG A 255 0.51 -13.02 -29.88
#